data_AF-A0A9P5YKB6-F1
#
_entry.id   AF-A0A9P5YKB6-F1
#
_cell.length_a   1.000
_cell.length_b   1.000
_cell.length_c   1.000
_cell.angle_alpha   90.00
_cell.angle_beta   90.00
_cell.angle_gamma   90.00
#
_symmetry.space_group_name_H-M   'P 1'
#
loop_
_entity.id
_entity.type
_entity.pdbx_description
1 polymer ?
#
loop_
_entity_poly.entity_id
_entity_poly.type
_entity_poly.pdbx_seq_one_letter_code
_entity_poly.pdbx_strand_id
1 'polypeptide(L)'
;MVNSKGVNGSGIKNYPPDEEFKETLLKYSRQGLKQSEKLARLILDHGLDISLAKLNQFERKFEIPSVRRKKLEPEEIVQVVLDEVQKDVTQNNGPNYFKERLKDRDIKVPRDTIRSIMREYYPEGAAKWYPGKKKLRVNRQPLSALGPFHEIAADGHEKLGALALQMGGLSLPIYAYRDKWSGDLVQATTVPDCRSPGTCGHLYLDLIEKLGGISQQLNLDKGSEIGWEVAFQKCLRCVIYFILIQVITSDEFAPQIDEGIYPSVALLKSVHNIVIESLWQWLRAKIGYNLREIIISKLWRKQ
;
A
#
# COMPACT_ATOMS: atom_id res chain seq x y z
N MET A 1 64.61 19.77 -28.16
CA MET A 1 63.51 19.42 -29.09
C MET A 1 62.19 19.83 -28.45
N VAL A 2 61.52 20.82 -29.00
CA VAL A 2 60.22 21.31 -28.52
C VAL A 2 59.14 20.54 -29.26
N ASN A 3 58.24 19.87 -28.54
CA ASN A 3 57.20 19.04 -29.14
C ASN A 3 56.17 19.92 -29.86
N SER A 4 56.29 20.04 -31.18
CA SER A 4 55.48 20.93 -32.04
C SER A 4 54.08 20.38 -32.34
N LYS A 5 53.77 19.14 -31.91
CA LYS A 5 52.45 18.53 -32.00
C LYS A 5 52.07 18.03 -30.62
N GLY A 6 51.51 18.91 -29.79
CA GLY A 6 51.00 18.59 -28.45
C GLY A 6 49.81 17.64 -28.48
N VAL A 7 50.02 16.41 -28.95
CA VAL A 7 49.05 15.32 -28.89
C VAL A 7 49.32 14.58 -27.60
N ASN A 8 48.59 14.96 -26.56
CA ASN A 8 48.58 14.25 -25.29
C ASN A 8 48.08 12.82 -25.57
N GLY A 9 48.68 11.79 -24.96
CA GLY A 9 48.43 10.36 -25.22
C GLY A 9 47.02 9.83 -24.89
N SER A 10 45.98 10.67 -24.95
CA SER A 10 44.60 10.35 -24.57
C SER A 10 43.61 10.41 -25.75
N GLY A 11 44.09 10.55 -26.99
CA GLY A 11 43.24 10.69 -28.18
C GLY A 11 42.46 12.02 -28.24
N ILE A 12 41.88 12.31 -29.41
CA ILE A 12 40.97 13.46 -29.57
C ILE A 12 39.63 13.06 -28.95
N LYS A 13 39.25 13.71 -27.85
CA LYS A 13 37.95 13.49 -27.18
C LYS A 13 36.95 14.50 -27.71
N ASN A 14 35.84 14.02 -28.25
CA ASN A 14 34.76 14.86 -28.73
C ASN A 14 33.80 15.16 -27.56
N TYR A 15 33.84 16.39 -27.04
CA TYR A 15 32.99 16.80 -25.93
C TYR A 15 31.65 17.32 -26.45
N PRO A 16 30.52 16.95 -25.83
CA PRO A 16 29.23 17.57 -26.09
C PRO A 16 29.27 19.08 -25.81
N PRO A 17 28.33 19.85 -26.38
CA PRO A 17 28.12 21.24 -26.02
C PRO A 17 28.00 21.43 -24.50
N ASP A 18 28.54 22.54 -23.97
CA ASP A 18 28.64 22.80 -22.52
C ASP A 18 27.26 22.73 -21.81
N GLU A 19 26.18 23.18 -22.45
CA GLU A 19 24.81 23.13 -21.89
C GLU A 19 24.26 21.69 -21.81
N GLU A 20 24.40 20.91 -22.88
CA GLU A 20 23.97 19.51 -22.91
C GLU A 20 24.76 18.67 -21.91
N PHE A 21 26.06 18.97 -21.78
CA PHE A 21 26.93 18.28 -20.85
C PHE A 21 26.59 18.62 -19.39
N LYS A 22 26.26 19.88 -19.10
CA LYS A 22 25.76 20.31 -17.78
C LYS A 22 24.45 19.61 -17.43
N GLU A 23 23.49 19.55 -18.33
CA GLU A 23 22.21 18.86 -18.09
C GLU A 23 22.40 17.37 -17.83
N THR A 24 23.29 16.73 -18.58
CA THR A 24 23.67 15.32 -18.38
C THR A 24 24.23 15.10 -16.97
N LEU A 25 25.14 15.96 -16.51
CA LEU A 25 25.74 15.85 -15.17
C LEU A 25 24.73 16.15 -14.05
N LEU A 26 23.78 17.06 -14.27
CA LEU A 26 22.65 17.31 -13.36
C LEU A 26 21.76 16.07 -13.25
N LYS A 27 21.41 15.44 -14.38
CA LYS A 27 20.63 14.19 -14.41
C LYS A 27 21.29 13.10 -13.56
N TYR A 28 22.60 12.89 -13.71
CA TYR A 28 23.33 11.93 -12.89
C TYR A 28 23.36 12.32 -11.40
N SER A 29 23.44 13.61 -11.11
CA SER A 29 23.36 14.10 -9.73
C SER A 29 21.99 13.82 -9.11
N ARG A 30 20.88 14.06 -9.83
CA ARG A 30 19.52 13.78 -9.36
C ARG A 30 19.28 12.29 -9.16
N GLN A 31 19.85 11.44 -10.01
CA GLN A 31 19.84 9.97 -9.83
C GLN A 31 20.66 9.50 -8.63
N GLY A 32 21.58 10.33 -8.12
CA GLY A 32 22.40 9.99 -6.95
C GLY A 32 23.58 9.07 -7.27
N LEU A 33 24.02 9.04 -8.53
CA LEU A 33 25.12 8.19 -8.98
C LEU A 33 26.45 8.55 -8.28
N LYS A 34 27.19 7.51 -7.87
CA LYS A 34 28.57 7.63 -7.37
C LYS A 34 29.51 8.07 -8.49
N GLN A 35 30.69 8.60 -8.14
CA GLN A 35 31.64 9.09 -9.15
C GLN A 35 32.06 8.00 -10.16
N SER A 36 32.25 6.75 -9.71
CA SER A 36 32.53 5.62 -10.59
C SER A 36 31.38 5.31 -11.56
N GLU A 37 30.14 5.39 -11.09
CA GLU A 37 28.94 5.16 -11.90
C GLU A 37 28.75 6.28 -12.92
N LYS A 38 29.03 7.54 -12.54
CA LYS A 38 29.02 8.67 -13.49
C LYS A 38 30.02 8.48 -14.62
N LEU A 39 31.24 8.02 -14.32
CA LEU A 39 32.26 7.73 -15.35
C LEU A 39 31.79 6.63 -16.31
N ALA A 40 31.29 5.51 -15.78
CA ALA A 40 30.74 4.43 -16.61
C ALA A 40 29.58 4.92 -17.48
N ARG A 41 28.71 5.79 -16.93
CA ARG A 41 27.56 6.33 -17.64
C ARG A 41 27.96 7.34 -18.73
N LEU A 42 29.01 8.13 -18.50
CA LEU A 42 29.57 9.04 -19.51
C LEU A 42 30.14 8.30 -20.73
N ILE A 43 30.72 7.12 -20.52
CA ILE A 43 31.17 6.26 -21.62
C ILE A 43 29.96 5.76 -22.44
N LEU A 44 28.88 5.33 -21.78
CA LEU A 44 27.68 4.83 -22.45
C LEU A 44 26.91 5.92 -23.20
N ASP A 45 26.65 7.04 -22.53
CA ASP A 45 25.75 8.07 -23.06
C ASP A 45 26.47 8.99 -24.08
N HIS A 46 27.78 9.22 -23.92
CA HIS A 46 28.54 10.19 -24.72
C HIS A 46 29.85 9.65 -25.32
N GLY A 47 30.20 8.37 -25.13
CA GLY A 47 31.48 7.82 -25.58
C GLY A 47 32.70 8.44 -24.88
N LEU A 48 32.49 9.13 -23.76
CA LEU A 48 33.50 9.93 -23.08
C LEU A 48 34.20 9.14 -21.97
N ASP A 49 35.38 8.62 -22.26
CA ASP A 49 36.28 8.07 -21.24
C ASP A 49 37.13 9.21 -20.63
N ILE A 50 36.85 9.60 -19.39
CA ILE A 50 37.55 10.68 -18.69
C ILE A 50 38.03 10.23 -17.30
N SER A 51 39.09 10.84 -16.80
CA SER A 51 39.56 10.58 -15.44
C SER A 51 38.66 11.24 -14.39
N LEU A 52 38.67 10.71 -13.17
CA LEU A 52 37.93 11.26 -12.02
C LEU A 52 38.32 12.72 -11.72
N ALA A 53 39.58 13.09 -11.93
CA ALA A 53 40.04 14.47 -11.79
C ALA A 53 39.36 15.41 -12.81
N LYS A 54 39.23 14.94 -14.05
CA LYS A 54 38.57 15.70 -15.14
C LYS A 54 37.06 15.83 -14.88
N LEU A 55 36.41 14.77 -14.42
CA LEU A 55 35.01 14.82 -13.99
C LEU A 55 34.80 15.87 -12.87
N ASN A 56 35.66 15.87 -11.85
CA ASN A 56 35.60 16.86 -10.78
C ASN A 56 35.85 18.30 -11.28
N GLN A 57 36.73 18.47 -12.28
CA GLN A 57 36.96 19.77 -12.92
C GLN A 57 35.68 20.27 -13.63
N PHE A 58 35.02 19.41 -14.40
CA PHE A 58 33.76 19.74 -15.07
C PHE A 58 32.62 20.00 -14.08
N GLU A 59 32.46 19.17 -13.06
CA GLU A 59 31.44 19.40 -12.05
C GLU A 59 31.66 20.70 -11.26
N ARG A 60 32.91 21.17 -11.13
CA ARG A 60 33.22 22.51 -10.60
C ARG A 60 32.91 23.60 -11.62
N LYS A 61 33.33 23.44 -12.88
CA LYS A 61 33.07 24.40 -13.97
C LYS A 61 31.57 24.68 -14.15
N PHE A 62 30.75 23.63 -14.09
CA PHE A 62 29.29 23.73 -14.28
C PHE A 62 28.50 23.88 -12.97
N GLU A 63 29.19 24.07 -11.85
CA GLU A 63 28.58 24.27 -10.53
C GLU A 63 27.58 23.18 -10.12
N ILE A 64 27.87 21.92 -10.47
CA ILE A 64 26.98 20.80 -10.18
C ILE A 64 26.84 20.64 -8.66
N PRO A 65 25.60 20.69 -8.13
CA PRO A 65 25.38 20.70 -6.70
C PRO A 65 25.86 19.42 -6.04
N SER A 66 26.57 19.60 -4.94
CA SER A 66 26.94 18.53 -4.02
C SER A 66 26.86 19.08 -2.60
N VAL A 67 26.73 18.18 -1.63
CA VAL A 67 26.68 18.52 -0.20
C VAL A 67 27.84 19.44 0.23
N ARG A 68 28.99 19.37 -0.45
CA ARG A 68 30.18 20.17 -0.11
C ARG A 68 30.36 21.44 -0.95
N ARG A 69 29.78 21.53 -2.15
CA ARG A 69 30.07 22.63 -3.12
C ARG A 69 29.07 23.77 -3.10
N LYS A 70 27.77 23.45 -3.05
CA LYS A 70 26.70 24.45 -3.07
C LYS A 70 25.97 24.39 -1.74
N LYS A 71 26.59 25.00 -0.73
CA LYS A 71 25.96 25.18 0.57
C LYS A 71 25.06 26.40 0.46
N LEU A 72 23.76 26.16 0.51
CA LEU A 72 22.81 27.23 0.85
C LEU A 72 23.14 27.73 2.26
N GLU A 73 22.77 28.98 2.55
CA GLU A 73 22.93 29.49 3.90
C GLU A 73 22.10 28.64 4.89
N PRO A 74 22.53 28.48 6.15
CA PRO A 74 21.84 27.63 7.11
C PRO A 74 20.34 27.97 7.24
N GLU A 75 19.99 29.26 7.18
CA GLU A 75 18.62 29.75 7.26
C GLU A 75 17.78 29.34 6.03
N GLU A 76 18.36 29.43 4.84
CA GLU A 76 17.72 28.99 3.60
C GLU A 76 17.48 27.46 3.60
N ILE A 77 18.40 26.69 4.16
CA ILE A 77 18.23 25.23 4.31
C ILE A 77 17.04 24.92 5.22
N VAL A 78 16.90 25.65 6.34
CA VAL A 78 15.76 25.50 7.24
C VAL A 78 14.47 25.80 6.49
N GLN A 79 14.35 26.96 5.87
CA GLN A 79 13.14 27.37 5.14
C GLN A 79 12.74 26.35 4.06
N VAL A 80 13.69 25.95 3.21
CA VAL A 80 13.42 25.00 2.12
C VAL A 80 12.97 23.63 2.64
N VAL A 81 13.53 23.17 3.77
CA VAL A 81 13.09 21.92 4.41
C VAL A 81 11.69 22.09 5.00
N LEU A 82 11.41 23.21 5.69
CA LEU A 82 10.09 23.49 6.27
C LEU A 82 9.00 23.56 5.21
N ASP A 83 9.23 24.29 4.12
CA ASP A 83 8.31 24.40 2.99
C ASP A 83 7.95 23.03 2.40
N GLU A 84 8.93 22.12 2.36
CA GLU A 84 8.70 20.79 1.82
C GLU A 84 8.01 19.85 2.82
N VAL A 85 8.30 20.00 4.12
CA VAL A 85 7.61 19.25 5.18
C VAL A 85 6.16 19.72 5.35
N GLN A 86 5.89 21.02 5.19
CA GLN A 86 4.54 21.57 5.28
C GLN A 86 3.60 21.03 4.19
N LYS A 87 4.14 20.61 3.05
CA LYS A 87 3.38 19.92 1.99
C LYS A 87 2.95 18.51 2.40
N ASP A 88 3.61 17.88 3.38
CA ASP A 88 3.22 16.58 3.91
C ASP A 88 2.15 16.71 5.01
N VAL A 89 0.90 16.86 4.58
CA VAL A 89 -0.28 16.98 5.46
C VAL A 89 -0.38 15.82 6.45
N THR A 90 0.10 14.62 6.07
CA THR A 90 0.00 13.41 6.90
C THR A 90 1.13 13.28 7.92
N GLN A 91 2.22 14.03 7.73
CA GLN A 91 3.49 13.91 8.45
C GLN A 91 4.00 12.46 8.52
N ASN A 92 3.73 11.71 7.44
CA ASN A 92 4.05 10.30 7.33
C ASN A 92 5.34 10.05 6.51
N ASN A 93 6.09 11.09 6.15
CA ASN A 93 7.37 10.91 5.48
C ASN A 93 8.55 11.16 6.42
N GLY A 94 9.63 10.39 6.20
CA GLY A 94 10.86 10.48 6.97
C GLY A 94 11.94 11.36 6.32
N PRO A 95 13.06 11.61 7.01
CA PRO A 95 14.14 12.48 6.49
C PRO A 95 14.73 12.06 5.13
N ASN A 96 14.70 10.76 4.80
CA ASN A 96 15.18 10.27 3.51
C ASN A 96 14.29 10.72 2.34
N TYR A 97 12.97 10.76 2.55
CA TYR A 97 12.02 11.21 1.54
C TYR A 97 12.25 12.68 1.18
N PHE A 98 12.36 13.54 2.20
CA PHE A 98 12.62 14.97 1.98
C PHE A 98 14.00 15.19 1.34
N LYS A 99 15.01 14.40 1.71
CA LYS A 99 16.32 14.42 1.04
C LYS A 99 16.22 14.12 -0.45
N GLU A 100 15.39 13.16 -0.84
CA GLU A 100 15.16 12.81 -2.24
C GLU A 100 14.40 13.92 -2.99
N ARG A 101 13.34 14.47 -2.39
CA ARG A 101 12.59 15.60 -2.97
C ARG A 101 13.45 16.84 -3.20
N LEU A 102 14.29 17.19 -2.23
CA LEU A 102 15.21 18.31 -2.36
C LEU A 102 16.28 18.04 -3.43
N LYS A 103 16.75 16.80 -3.53
CA LYS A 103 17.70 16.37 -4.55
C LYS A 103 17.14 16.57 -5.97
N ASP A 104 15.85 16.33 -6.19
CA ASP A 104 15.23 16.51 -7.50
C ASP A 104 15.16 17.99 -7.92
N ARG A 105 15.19 18.90 -6.96
CA ARG A 105 15.32 20.36 -7.17
C ARG A 105 16.76 20.85 -7.17
N ASP A 106 17.72 19.94 -7.33
CA ASP A 106 19.17 20.24 -7.29
C ASP A 106 19.68 20.78 -5.94
N ILE A 107 18.91 20.61 -4.86
CA ILE A 107 19.26 21.02 -3.50
C ILE A 107 19.77 19.81 -2.71
N LYS A 108 21.05 19.87 -2.28
CA LYS A 108 21.74 18.72 -1.67
C LYS A 108 22.00 18.96 -0.19
N VAL A 109 21.06 18.52 0.65
CA VAL A 109 21.16 18.64 2.11
C VAL A 109 21.53 17.29 2.74
N PRO A 110 22.42 17.24 3.76
CA PRO A 110 22.66 16.04 4.55
C PRO A 110 21.38 15.54 5.22
N ARG A 111 21.23 14.21 5.31
CA ARG A 111 20.10 13.58 6.01
C ARG A 111 20.00 14.04 7.46
N ASP A 112 21.15 14.18 8.13
CA ASP A 112 21.18 14.50 9.55
C ASP A 112 20.74 15.94 9.83
N THR A 113 21.05 16.87 8.91
CA THR A 113 20.54 18.25 8.95
C THR A 113 19.03 18.29 8.77
N ILE A 114 18.49 17.54 7.81
CA ILE A 114 17.03 17.42 7.64
C ILE A 114 16.39 16.84 8.90
N ARG A 115 17.02 15.81 9.48
CA ARG A 115 16.54 15.15 10.70
C ARG A 115 16.54 16.09 11.91
N SER A 116 17.54 16.95 12.06
CA SER A 116 17.57 17.93 13.17
C SER A 116 16.46 18.96 13.01
N ILE A 117 16.30 19.53 11.81
CA ILE A 117 15.23 20.50 11.49
C ILE A 117 13.85 19.87 11.75
N MET A 118 13.60 18.66 11.24
CA MET A 118 12.33 17.97 11.47
C MET A 118 12.04 17.70 12.95
N ARG A 119 13.07 17.46 13.78
CA ARG A 119 12.89 17.23 15.22
C ARG A 119 12.56 18.52 15.97
N GLU A 120 13.14 19.63 15.54
CA GLU A 120 12.95 20.94 16.15
C GLU A 120 11.57 21.52 15.82
N TYR A 121 11.18 21.51 14.55
CA TYR A 121 9.94 22.16 14.08
C TYR A 121 8.74 21.22 13.95
N TYR A 122 8.95 19.90 13.81
CA TYR A 122 7.88 18.90 13.68
C TYR A 122 8.05 17.71 14.65
N PRO A 123 8.06 17.98 15.97
CA PRO A 123 8.32 16.96 16.98
C PRO A 123 7.31 15.81 16.95
N GLU A 124 6.04 16.07 16.60
CA GLU A 124 5.00 15.04 16.50
C GLU A 124 5.26 14.05 15.36
N GLY A 125 5.55 14.57 14.16
CA GLY A 125 5.96 13.78 13.01
C GLY A 125 7.21 12.97 13.33
N ALA A 126 8.25 13.60 13.90
CA ALA A 126 9.47 12.92 14.32
C ALA A 126 9.21 11.80 15.35
N ALA A 127 8.26 12.00 16.27
CA ALA A 127 7.87 11.02 17.25
C ALA A 127 7.15 9.80 16.64
N LYS A 128 6.49 9.92 15.48
CA LYS A 128 5.91 8.76 14.78
C LYS A 128 6.98 7.77 14.28
N TRP A 129 8.18 8.27 13.97
CA TRP A 129 9.30 7.48 13.42
C TRP A 129 10.25 6.90 14.45
N TYR A 130 10.02 7.16 15.74
CA TYR A 130 10.97 6.76 16.78
C TYR A 130 11.10 5.22 16.81
N PRO A 131 12.30 4.66 16.56
CA PRO A 131 12.51 3.22 16.63
C PRO A 131 12.18 2.72 18.04
N GLY A 132 11.22 1.81 18.16
CA GLY A 132 10.74 1.29 19.44
C GLY A 132 9.42 1.88 19.94
N LYS A 133 8.88 2.94 19.29
CA LYS A 133 7.50 3.35 19.55
C LYS A 133 6.58 2.27 19.00
N LYS A 134 5.91 1.52 19.89
CA LYS A 134 4.91 0.53 19.49
C LYS A 134 3.86 1.27 18.67
N LYS A 135 3.56 0.79 17.44
CA LYS A 135 2.34 1.19 16.72
C LYS A 135 1.21 1.16 17.75
N LEU A 136 0.41 2.23 17.84
CA LEU A 136 -0.74 2.26 18.75
C LEU A 136 -1.47 0.91 18.59
N ARG A 137 -1.47 0.10 19.64
CA ARG A 137 -2.20 -1.17 19.61
C ARG A 137 -3.63 -0.77 19.35
N VAL A 138 -4.20 -1.25 18.25
CA VAL A 138 -5.62 -1.04 17.97
C VAL A 138 -6.38 -1.53 19.20
N ASN A 139 -7.14 -0.63 19.81
CA ASN A 139 -7.87 -0.94 21.04
C ASN A 139 -8.99 -1.91 20.65
N ARG A 140 -8.78 -3.20 20.92
CA ARG A 140 -9.76 -4.24 20.58
C ARG A 140 -10.88 -4.16 21.60
N GLN A 141 -12.06 -3.77 21.14
CA GLN A 141 -13.27 -3.80 21.95
C GLN A 141 -13.81 -5.24 22.01
N PRO A 142 -14.46 -5.64 23.11
CA PRO A 142 -15.19 -6.90 23.16
C PRO A 142 -16.27 -6.92 22.07
N LEU A 143 -16.43 -8.06 21.40
CA LEU A 143 -17.47 -8.23 20.40
C LEU A 143 -18.83 -8.31 21.11
N SER A 144 -19.75 -7.41 20.76
CA SER A 144 -21.15 -7.42 21.21
C SER A 144 -22.08 -7.48 19.99
N ALA A 145 -23.14 -8.27 20.09
CA ALA A 145 -24.20 -8.36 19.08
C ALA A 145 -25.53 -8.63 19.81
N LEU A 146 -26.64 -8.12 19.26
CA LEU A 146 -27.96 -8.24 19.88
C LEU A 146 -28.52 -9.67 19.83
N GLY A 147 -28.17 -10.42 18.79
CA GLY A 147 -28.65 -11.76 18.55
C GLY A 147 -28.09 -12.37 17.25
N PRO A 148 -28.48 -13.60 16.91
CA PRO A 148 -28.12 -14.23 15.64
C PRO A 148 -28.46 -13.33 14.45
N PHE A 149 -27.56 -13.26 13.47
CA PHE A 149 -27.74 -12.51 12.22
C PHE A 149 -27.93 -10.99 12.41
N HIS A 150 -27.66 -10.48 13.61
CA HIS A 150 -27.55 -9.03 13.83
C HIS A 150 -26.40 -8.46 12.98
N GLU A 151 -25.23 -9.09 13.04
CA GLU A 151 -24.05 -8.71 12.28
C GLU A 151 -23.37 -9.94 11.68
N ILE A 152 -23.27 -9.98 10.35
CA ILE A 152 -22.47 -10.98 9.64
C ILE A 152 -21.22 -10.30 9.10
N ALA A 153 -20.05 -10.88 9.37
CA ALA A 153 -18.79 -10.45 8.78
C ALA A 153 -18.44 -11.29 7.56
N ALA A 154 -17.99 -10.66 6.48
CA ALA A 154 -17.49 -11.35 5.30
C ALA A 154 -16.08 -10.92 4.91
N ASP A 155 -15.33 -11.84 4.31
CA ASP A 155 -14.00 -11.59 3.76
C ASP A 155 -13.55 -12.70 2.81
N GLY A 156 -12.62 -12.36 1.92
CA GLY A 156 -11.96 -13.26 0.98
C GLY A 156 -10.56 -13.63 1.45
N HIS A 157 -10.20 -14.90 1.32
CA HIS A 157 -8.93 -15.44 1.75
C HIS A 157 -8.15 -16.12 0.62
N GLU A 158 -7.13 -15.42 0.11
CA GLU A 158 -6.27 -15.87 -0.99
C GLU A 158 -4.94 -16.47 -0.49
N LYS A 159 -4.97 -17.71 0.01
CA LYS A 159 -3.71 -18.41 0.36
C LYS A 159 -3.18 -19.36 -0.69
N LEU A 160 -4.05 -20.00 -1.45
CA LEU A 160 -3.66 -20.85 -2.58
C LEU A 160 -3.78 -20.04 -3.87
N GLY A 161 -2.96 -18.99 -3.97
CA GLY A 161 -2.88 -18.17 -5.18
C GLY A 161 -2.19 -18.89 -6.33
N ALA A 162 -2.31 -18.33 -7.54
CA ALA A 162 -1.68 -18.84 -8.77
C ALA A 162 -0.19 -19.17 -8.61
N LEU A 163 0.56 -18.31 -7.91
CA LEU A 163 1.98 -18.51 -7.63
C LEU A 163 2.25 -19.71 -6.70
N ALA A 164 1.34 -19.97 -5.75
CA ALA A 164 1.48 -21.07 -4.80
C ALA A 164 1.10 -22.42 -5.45
N LEU A 165 0.13 -22.42 -6.36
CA LEU A 165 -0.31 -23.64 -7.04
C LEU A 165 0.56 -24.01 -8.25
N GLN A 166 1.23 -23.03 -8.89
CA GLN A 166 2.02 -23.23 -10.12
C GLN A 166 1.22 -23.89 -11.27
N MET A 167 -0.10 -23.79 -11.24
CA MET A 167 -1.02 -24.34 -12.24
C MET A 167 -1.49 -23.27 -13.24
N GLY A 168 -0.60 -22.33 -13.58
CA GLY A 168 -0.94 -21.17 -14.41
C GLY A 168 -1.69 -20.09 -13.62
N GLY A 169 -2.72 -19.49 -14.21
CA GLY A 169 -3.52 -18.40 -13.61
C GLY A 169 -4.57 -18.85 -12.58
N LEU A 170 -4.61 -20.13 -12.22
CA LEU A 170 -5.62 -20.70 -11.31
C LEU A 170 -5.29 -20.38 -9.85
N SER A 171 -6.26 -19.83 -9.12
CA SER A 171 -6.23 -19.70 -7.66
C SER A 171 -7.42 -20.44 -7.04
N LEU A 172 -7.29 -20.78 -5.76
CA LEU A 172 -8.37 -21.38 -4.95
C LEU A 172 -8.65 -20.54 -3.70
N PRO A 173 -9.08 -19.27 -3.85
CA PRO A 173 -9.52 -18.47 -2.72
C PRO A 173 -10.77 -19.03 -2.06
N ILE A 174 -10.92 -18.72 -0.78
CA ILE A 174 -12.14 -19.00 -0.01
C ILE A 174 -12.79 -17.67 0.33
N TYR A 175 -14.08 -17.53 0.06
CA TYR A 175 -14.88 -16.43 0.59
C TYR A 175 -15.78 -16.96 1.69
N ALA A 176 -15.86 -16.27 2.81
CA ALA A 176 -16.62 -16.73 3.97
C ALA A 176 -17.47 -15.64 4.62
N TYR A 177 -18.59 -16.08 5.18
CA TYR A 177 -19.51 -15.31 6.00
C TYR A 177 -19.60 -15.92 7.38
N ARG A 178 -19.44 -15.09 8.41
CA ARG A 178 -19.44 -15.51 9.80
C ARG A 178 -20.36 -14.65 10.64
N ASP A 179 -21.24 -15.29 11.39
CA ASP A 179 -22.13 -14.59 12.32
C ASP A 179 -21.35 -14.13 13.56
N LYS A 180 -21.50 -12.87 13.94
CA LYS A 180 -20.80 -12.27 15.08
C LYS A 180 -21.30 -12.80 16.42
N TRP A 181 -22.60 -13.11 16.53
CA TRP A 181 -23.22 -13.51 17.80
C TRP A 181 -22.92 -14.96 18.15
N SER A 182 -23.23 -15.89 17.25
CA SER A 182 -22.98 -17.33 17.45
C SER A 182 -21.51 -17.71 17.22
N GLY A 183 -20.79 -16.90 16.45
CA GLY A 183 -19.46 -17.26 15.93
C GLY A 183 -19.50 -18.32 14.83
N ASP A 184 -20.70 -18.71 14.36
CA ASP A 184 -20.90 -19.76 13.38
C ASP A 184 -20.42 -19.36 11.98
N LEU A 185 -19.85 -20.34 11.28
CA LEU A 185 -19.40 -20.19 9.89
C LEU A 185 -20.57 -20.46 8.96
N VAL A 186 -21.39 -19.42 8.77
CA VAL A 186 -22.65 -19.51 8.02
C VAL A 186 -22.42 -20.03 6.60
N GLN A 187 -21.38 -19.54 5.93
CA GLN A 187 -20.99 -20.01 4.59
C GLN A 187 -19.49 -19.83 4.39
N ALA A 188 -18.85 -20.81 3.75
CA ALA A 188 -17.48 -20.71 3.28
C ALA A 188 -17.37 -21.47 1.97
N THR A 189 -17.09 -20.75 0.88
CA THR A 189 -17.10 -21.29 -0.48
C THR A 189 -15.76 -21.04 -1.14
N THR A 190 -15.20 -22.09 -1.76
CA THR A 190 -14.02 -21.93 -2.60
C THR A 190 -14.47 -21.41 -3.96
N VAL A 191 -13.90 -20.30 -4.40
CA VAL A 191 -14.23 -19.67 -5.69
C VAL A 191 -12.97 -19.51 -6.54
N PRO A 192 -13.09 -19.36 -7.87
CA PRO A 192 -11.93 -19.11 -8.73
C PRO A 192 -11.33 -17.71 -8.51
N ASP A 193 -12.17 -16.73 -8.14
CA ASP A 193 -11.75 -15.34 -7.91
C ASP A 193 -12.65 -14.68 -6.87
N CYS A 194 -12.10 -14.32 -5.72
CA CYS A 194 -12.80 -13.60 -4.65
C CYS A 194 -12.57 -12.08 -4.70
N ARG A 195 -11.99 -11.54 -5.76
CA ARG A 195 -11.85 -10.10 -6.01
C ARG A 195 -12.86 -9.56 -7.02
N SER A 196 -13.63 -10.44 -7.64
CA SER A 196 -14.66 -10.04 -8.61
C SER A 196 -15.96 -9.66 -7.90
N PRO A 197 -16.51 -8.46 -8.16
CA PRO A 197 -17.80 -8.07 -7.59
C PRO A 197 -18.95 -9.00 -7.93
N GLY A 198 -18.95 -9.57 -9.14
CA GLY A 198 -19.96 -10.55 -9.53
C GLY A 198 -19.89 -11.80 -8.67
N THR A 199 -18.68 -12.33 -8.42
CA THR A 199 -18.51 -13.54 -7.59
C THR A 199 -19.00 -13.30 -6.16
N CYS A 200 -18.55 -12.22 -5.52
CA CYS A 200 -18.95 -11.91 -4.14
C CYS A 200 -20.46 -11.61 -4.05
N GLY A 201 -21.03 -10.90 -5.03
CA GLY A 201 -22.46 -10.66 -5.12
C GLY A 201 -23.29 -11.95 -5.23
N HIS A 202 -22.86 -12.90 -6.07
CA HIS A 202 -23.54 -14.20 -6.18
C HIS A 202 -23.47 -15.01 -4.88
N LEU A 203 -22.30 -15.08 -4.26
CA LEU A 203 -22.13 -15.76 -2.97
C LEU A 203 -23.03 -15.18 -1.88
N TYR A 204 -23.28 -13.87 -1.93
CA TYR A 204 -24.19 -13.21 -1.01
C TYR A 204 -25.65 -13.57 -1.26
N LEU A 205 -26.07 -13.71 -2.53
CA LEU A 205 -27.42 -14.19 -2.85
C LEU A 205 -27.61 -15.65 -2.43
N ASP A 206 -26.61 -16.50 -2.64
CA ASP A 206 -26.63 -17.90 -2.17
C ASP A 206 -26.76 -17.97 -0.63
N LEU A 207 -26.09 -17.05 0.08
CA LEU A 207 -26.20 -16.93 1.54
C LEU A 207 -27.63 -16.59 1.95
N ILE A 208 -28.26 -15.62 1.28
CA ILE A 208 -29.63 -15.19 1.59
C ILE A 208 -30.62 -16.32 1.32
N GLU A 209 -30.46 -17.02 0.20
CA GLU A 209 -31.29 -18.19 -0.13
C GLU A 209 -31.15 -19.28 0.95
N LYS A 210 -29.92 -19.56 1.38
CA LYS A 210 -29.64 -20.53 2.45
C LYS A 210 -30.24 -20.13 3.79
N LEU A 211 -30.19 -18.84 4.14
CA LEU A 211 -30.72 -18.32 5.40
C LEU A 211 -32.24 -18.13 5.38
N GLY A 212 -32.85 -18.00 4.20
CA GLY A 212 -34.25 -17.61 4.05
C GLY A 212 -34.53 -16.17 4.49
N GLY A 213 -33.49 -15.34 4.57
CA GLY A 213 -33.56 -13.98 5.12
C GLY A 213 -32.23 -13.24 5.01
N ILE A 214 -32.23 -11.96 5.39
CA ILE A 214 -31.04 -11.09 5.38
C ILE A 214 -30.56 -10.79 6.81
N SER A 215 -29.27 -10.54 6.97
CA SER A 215 -28.76 -10.00 8.24
C SER A 215 -29.16 -8.54 8.41
N GLN A 216 -29.19 -8.06 9.66
CA GLN A 216 -29.44 -6.64 9.89
C GLN A 216 -28.26 -5.81 9.36
N GLN A 217 -27.03 -6.21 9.69
CA GLN A 217 -25.83 -5.53 9.24
C GLN A 217 -24.85 -6.51 8.58
N LEU A 218 -24.27 -6.08 7.46
CA LEU A 218 -23.18 -6.77 6.78
C LEU A 218 -21.88 -6.00 6.99
N ASN A 219 -20.90 -6.64 7.65
CA ASN A 219 -19.58 -6.10 7.93
C ASN A 219 -18.61 -6.56 6.85
N LEU A 220 -18.12 -5.63 6.05
CA LEU A 220 -17.22 -5.90 4.93
C LEU A 220 -15.94 -5.10 5.06
N ASP A 221 -14.86 -5.64 4.52
CA ASP A 221 -13.64 -4.87 4.32
C ASP A 221 -13.79 -3.87 3.17
N LYS A 222 -13.05 -2.77 3.23
CA LYS A 222 -13.00 -1.78 2.14
C LYS A 222 -12.23 -2.32 0.94
N GLY A 223 -12.92 -3.09 0.11
CA GLY A 223 -12.44 -3.60 -1.17
C GLY A 223 -13.24 -3.07 -2.36
N SER A 224 -12.73 -3.27 -3.58
CA SER A 224 -13.46 -2.96 -4.82
C SER A 224 -14.49 -4.04 -5.18
N GLU A 225 -14.30 -5.24 -4.63
CA GLU A 225 -15.08 -6.46 -4.85
C GLU A 225 -16.45 -6.44 -4.16
N ILE A 226 -16.65 -5.60 -3.16
CA ILE A 226 -17.86 -5.65 -2.32
C ILE A 226 -19.07 -4.95 -2.95
N GLY A 227 -18.89 -4.26 -4.09
CA GLY A 227 -19.88 -3.31 -4.62
C GLY A 227 -21.28 -3.90 -4.81
N TRP A 228 -21.36 -5.16 -5.27
CA TRP A 228 -22.63 -5.83 -5.49
C TRP A 228 -23.27 -6.32 -4.19
N GLU A 229 -22.49 -6.84 -3.25
CA GLU A 229 -23.00 -7.24 -1.92
C GLU A 229 -23.62 -6.04 -1.19
N VAL A 230 -22.95 -4.89 -1.26
CA VAL A 230 -23.48 -3.64 -0.69
C VAL A 230 -24.79 -3.22 -1.36
N ALA A 231 -24.86 -3.31 -2.69
CA ALA A 231 -26.07 -2.96 -3.44
C ALA A 231 -27.23 -3.91 -3.10
N PHE A 232 -26.99 -5.22 -3.08
CA PHE A 232 -27.99 -6.22 -2.74
C PHE A 232 -28.48 -6.09 -1.31
N GLN A 233 -27.57 -5.93 -0.34
CA GLN A 233 -27.95 -5.77 1.07
C GLN A 233 -28.82 -4.53 1.27
N LYS A 234 -28.44 -3.39 0.67
CA LYS A 234 -29.26 -2.17 0.74
C LYS A 234 -30.62 -2.37 0.08
N CYS A 235 -30.65 -2.89 -1.15
CA CYS A 235 -31.88 -3.06 -1.91
C CYS A 235 -32.85 -4.05 -1.24
N LEU A 236 -32.37 -5.23 -0.85
CA LEU A 236 -33.20 -6.25 -0.20
C LEU A 236 -33.70 -5.77 1.16
N ARG A 237 -32.87 -5.06 1.92
CA ARG A 237 -33.31 -4.45 3.17
C ARG A 237 -34.43 -3.43 2.94
N CYS A 238 -34.29 -2.54 1.95
CA CYS A 238 -35.36 -1.61 1.58
C CYS A 238 -36.65 -2.33 1.14
N VAL A 239 -36.54 -3.35 0.28
CA VAL A 239 -37.70 -4.06 -0.28
C VAL A 239 -38.42 -4.90 0.78
N ILE A 240 -37.68 -5.67 1.61
CA ILE A 240 -38.27 -6.47 2.69
C ILE A 240 -39.00 -5.56 3.68
N TYR A 241 -38.41 -4.41 4.03
CA TYR A 241 -39.09 -3.44 4.88
C TYR A 241 -40.32 -2.82 4.22
N PHE A 242 -40.25 -2.47 2.94
CA PHE A 242 -41.41 -1.95 2.21
C PHE A 242 -42.57 -2.97 2.17
N ILE A 243 -42.28 -4.24 1.91
CA ILE A 243 -43.29 -5.32 1.89
C ILE A 243 -43.87 -5.56 3.30
N LEU A 244 -43.04 -5.58 4.35
CA LEU A 244 -43.51 -5.74 5.73
C LEU A 244 -44.35 -4.54 6.21
N ILE A 245 -44.06 -3.33 5.74
CA ILE A 245 -44.78 -2.10 6.10
C ILE A 245 -46.08 -1.94 5.32
N GLN A 246 -46.21 -2.49 4.10
CA GLN A 246 -47.50 -2.45 3.39
C GLN A 246 -48.63 -3.24 4.08
N VAL A 247 -48.34 -4.03 5.11
CA VAL A 247 -49.34 -4.68 5.99
C VAL A 247 -49.73 -3.77 7.18
N ILE A 248 -48.98 -2.72 7.49
CA ILE A 248 -49.21 -1.80 8.61
C ILE A 248 -49.01 -0.36 8.11
N THR A 249 -50.11 0.25 7.68
CA THR A 249 -50.34 1.67 7.34
C THR A 249 -49.18 2.67 7.43
N SER A 250 -48.84 3.22 6.26
CA SER A 250 -48.47 4.63 5.94
C SER A 250 -47.25 5.30 6.58
N ASP A 251 -46.44 5.83 5.64
CA ASP A 251 -45.36 6.82 5.71
C ASP A 251 -44.00 6.42 6.33
N GLU A 252 -43.03 6.38 5.42
CA GLU A 252 -41.58 6.25 5.60
C GLU A 252 -40.99 4.85 5.83
N PHE A 253 -39.85 4.62 5.18
CA PHE A 253 -39.07 3.39 5.19
C PHE A 253 -38.71 2.99 6.63
N ALA A 254 -39.25 1.88 7.13
CA ALA A 254 -38.94 1.27 8.44
C ALA A 254 -38.48 2.25 9.54
N PRO A 255 -39.35 3.14 10.03
CA PRO A 255 -39.00 4.15 11.04
C PRO A 255 -38.49 3.57 12.37
N GLN A 256 -38.66 2.26 12.59
CA GLN A 256 -38.20 1.57 13.80
C GLN A 256 -36.70 1.25 13.85
N ILE A 257 -35.97 1.27 12.73
CA ILE A 257 -34.53 0.94 12.73
C ILE A 257 -33.74 2.13 12.21
N ASP A 258 -33.20 2.90 13.15
CA ASP A 258 -32.33 4.04 12.88
C ASP A 258 -31.07 3.59 12.12
N GLU A 259 -30.90 4.02 10.86
CA GLU A 259 -29.73 3.73 10.05
C GLU A 259 -28.42 4.29 10.63
N GLY A 260 -28.51 5.33 11.48
CA GLY A 260 -27.37 5.87 12.21
C GLY A 260 -26.90 4.96 13.35
N ILE A 261 -27.79 4.12 13.89
CA ILE A 261 -27.48 3.17 14.96
C ILE A 261 -27.21 1.77 14.40
N TYR A 262 -28.01 1.32 13.43
CA TYR A 262 -27.95 0.00 12.81
C TYR A 262 -27.80 0.11 11.29
N PRO A 263 -26.59 0.42 10.80
CA PRO A 263 -26.35 0.54 9.37
C PRO A 263 -26.56 -0.80 8.67
N SER A 264 -27.10 -0.76 7.45
CA SER A 264 -27.28 -1.95 6.62
C SER A 264 -25.95 -2.63 6.25
N VAL A 265 -24.91 -1.82 6.08
CA VAL A 265 -23.55 -2.23 5.73
C VAL A 265 -22.56 -1.38 6.52
N ALA A 266 -21.58 -2.02 7.16
CA ALA A 266 -20.43 -1.33 7.74
C ALA A 266 -19.15 -1.69 6.99
N LEU A 267 -18.51 -0.67 6.41
CA LEU A 267 -17.23 -0.80 5.71
C LEU A 267 -16.06 -0.58 6.66
N LEU A 268 -15.44 -1.68 7.08
CA LEU A 268 -14.37 -1.72 8.05
C LEU A 268 -13.00 -1.74 7.35
N LYS A 269 -11.97 -1.40 8.13
CA LYS A 269 -10.59 -1.75 7.74
C LYS A 269 -10.37 -3.21 8.19
N SER A 270 -9.60 -4.03 7.46
CA SER A 270 -9.23 -5.42 7.86
C SER A 270 -8.91 -5.55 9.34
N VAL A 271 -8.11 -4.64 9.90
CA VAL A 271 -7.70 -4.66 11.31
C VAL A 271 -8.88 -4.57 12.30
N HIS A 272 -10.01 -4.03 11.86
CA HIS A 272 -11.25 -3.90 12.61
C HIS A 272 -12.28 -4.99 12.28
N ASN A 273 -12.10 -5.78 11.21
CA ASN A 273 -12.94 -6.93 10.89
C ASN A 273 -12.52 -8.18 11.70
N ILE A 274 -12.54 -8.03 13.02
CA ILE A 274 -11.96 -8.99 13.97
C ILE A 274 -12.65 -10.38 13.87
N VAL A 275 -13.96 -10.40 13.57
CA VAL A 275 -14.76 -11.62 13.51
C VAL A 275 -14.23 -12.57 12.44
N ILE A 276 -14.02 -12.08 11.22
CA ILE A 276 -13.56 -12.91 10.11
C ILE A 276 -12.04 -13.15 10.16
N GLU A 277 -11.26 -12.18 10.62
CA GLU A 277 -9.80 -12.37 10.81
C GLU A 277 -9.49 -13.45 11.84
N SER A 278 -10.28 -13.53 12.91
CA SER A 278 -10.16 -14.59 13.91
C SER A 278 -10.49 -15.97 13.33
N LEU A 279 -11.41 -16.06 12.35
CA LEU A 279 -11.70 -17.29 11.61
C LEU A 279 -10.46 -17.73 10.82
N TRP A 280 -9.83 -16.84 10.07
CA TRP A 280 -8.63 -17.18 9.28
C TRP A 280 -7.45 -17.59 10.14
N GLN A 281 -7.33 -17.02 11.34
CA GLN A 281 -6.33 -17.44 12.31
C GLN A 281 -6.65 -18.84 12.85
N TRP A 282 -7.90 -19.10 13.23
CA TRP A 282 -8.33 -20.40 13.75
C TRP A 282 -8.22 -21.52 12.71
N LEU A 283 -8.68 -21.28 11.48
CA LEU A 283 -8.52 -22.20 10.35
C LEU A 283 -7.04 -22.51 10.11
N ARG A 284 -6.13 -21.54 10.20
CA ARG A 284 -4.69 -21.84 10.10
C ARG A 284 -4.13 -22.66 11.25
N ALA A 285 -4.48 -22.28 12.48
CA ALA A 285 -3.74 -22.70 13.65
C ALA A 285 -4.27 -23.98 14.30
N LYS A 286 -5.54 -24.33 14.03
CA LYS A 286 -6.24 -25.39 14.78
C LYS A 286 -6.83 -26.47 13.90
N ILE A 287 -7.42 -26.11 12.74
CA ILE A 287 -8.20 -27.07 11.92
C ILE A 287 -7.64 -27.28 10.52
N GLY A 288 -6.83 -26.34 10.02
CA GLY A 288 -6.33 -26.35 8.66
C GLY A 288 -5.42 -27.55 8.44
N TYR A 289 -5.81 -28.39 7.49
CA TYR A 289 -4.95 -29.46 7.00
C TYR A 289 -3.91 -28.89 6.05
N ASN A 290 -2.70 -29.43 6.12
CA ASN A 290 -1.70 -29.16 5.11
C ASN A 290 -2.08 -29.89 3.82
N LEU A 291 -2.39 -29.13 2.77
CA LEU A 291 -2.77 -29.68 1.47
C LEU A 291 -1.72 -30.66 0.94
N ARG A 292 -0.43 -30.39 1.17
CA ARG A 292 0.67 -31.30 0.80
C ARG A 292 0.55 -32.65 1.50
N GLU A 293 0.28 -32.65 2.81
CA GLU A 293 0.16 -33.88 3.60
C GLU A 293 -1.06 -34.69 3.16
N ILE A 294 -2.19 -34.05 2.87
CA ILE A 294 -3.37 -34.73 2.33
C ILE A 294 -3.06 -35.35 0.97
N ILE A 295 -2.45 -34.59 0.04
CA ILE A 295 -2.13 -35.08 -1.30
C ILE A 295 -1.21 -36.29 -1.21
N ILE A 296 -0.15 -36.20 -0.40
CA ILE A 296 0.77 -37.33 -0.15
C ILE A 296 -0.03 -38.51 0.42
N SER A 297 -0.82 -38.32 1.49
CA SER A 297 -1.59 -39.40 2.10
C SER A 297 -2.57 -40.11 1.16
N LYS A 298 -3.09 -39.41 0.13
CA LYS A 298 -3.99 -39.99 -0.88
C LYS A 298 -3.25 -40.66 -2.04
N LEU A 299 -2.06 -40.16 -2.41
CA LEU A 299 -1.21 -40.79 -3.43
C LEU A 299 -0.65 -42.13 -2.93
N TRP A 300 -0.25 -42.21 -1.66
CA TRP A 300 0.29 -43.43 -1.05
C TRP A 300 -0.77 -44.51 -0.75
N ARG A 301 -2.07 -44.20 -0.80
CA ARG A 301 -3.16 -45.21 -0.68
C ARG A 301 -3.53 -45.86 -2.02
N LYS A 302 -2.92 -45.44 -3.13
CA LYS A 302 -3.17 -45.98 -4.48
C LYS A 302 -2.06 -46.90 -5.00
N GLN A 303 -1.09 -47.25 -4.16
CA GLN A 303 -0.15 -48.36 -4.38
C GLN A 303 -0.50 -49.49 -3.42
#